data_AF-A0A645GTM9-F1
#
_entry.id   AF-A0A645GTM9-F1
#
_cell.length_a   1.000
_cell.length_b   1.000
_cell.length_c   1.000
_cell.angle_alpha   90.00
_cell.angle_beta   90.00
_cell.angle_gamma   90.00
#
_symmetry.space_group_name_H-M   'P 1'
#
loop_
_entity.id
_entity.type
_entity.pdbx_description
1 polymer ?
#
loop_
_entity_poly.entity_id
_entity_poly.type
_entity_poly.pdbx_seq_one_letter_code
_entity_poly.pdbx_strand_id
1 'polypeptide(L)' 'MKDFWFTLVFSGLPDECTTFDLIEEIPEEGGFFVPNIKRNGTDVYRVIIE' A
#
# COMPACT_ATOMS: atom_id res chain seq x y z
N MET A 1 8.40 -1.12 22.65
CA MET A 1 8.44 -1.73 21.31
C MET A 1 9.02 -0.69 20.36
N LYS A 2 9.82 -1.07 19.35
CA LYS A 2 10.44 -0.11 18.43
C LYS A 2 9.58 -0.05 17.17
N ASP A 3 9.19 1.16 16.76
CA ASP A 3 8.44 1.34 15.52
C ASP A 3 9.38 1.21 14.33
N PHE A 4 8.94 0.47 13.32
CA PHE A 4 9.65 0.31 12.06
C PHE A 4 8.91 1.05 10.96
N TRP A 5 9.66 1.72 10.09
CA TRP A 5 9.14 2.47 8.95
C TRP A 5 9.79 1.92 7.70
N PHE A 6 8.97 1.51 6.74
CA PHE A 6 9.41 0.99 5.46
C PHE A 6 8.88 1.88 4.34
N THR A 7 9.66 2.00 3.27
CA THR A 7 9.22 2.67 2.04
C THR A 7 9.30 1.66 0.91
N LEU A 8 8.17 1.40 0.29
CA LEU A 8 8.05 0.54 -0.88
C LEU A 8 7.89 1.43 -2.12
N VAL A 9 8.60 1.09 -3.20
CA VAL A 9 8.58 1.85 -4.45
C VAL A 9 8.08 0.93 -5.56
N PHE A 10 7.02 1.36 -6.24
CA PHE A 10 6.38 0.63 -7.33
C PHE A 10 6.42 1.44 -8.62
N SER A 11 6.23 0.77 -9.76
CA SER A 11 5.89 1.47 -11.01
C SER A 11 4.54 2.17 -10.87
N GLY A 12 4.37 3.29 -11.58
CA GLY A 12 3.10 4.01 -11.62
C GLY A 12 1.94 3.13 -12.14
N LEU A 13 0.76 3.34 -11.58
CA LEU A 13 -0.48 2.72 -12.04
C LEU A 13 -1.00 3.44 -13.30
N PRO A 14 -1.81 2.77 -14.14
CA PRO A 14 -2.44 3.38 -15.32
C PRO A 14 -3.16 4.68 -14.98
N ASP A 15 -3.16 5.67 -15.87
CA ASP A 15 -3.69 7.01 -15.63
C ASP A 15 -5.20 7.01 -15.28
N GLU A 16 -5.94 6.02 -15.78
CA GLU A 16 -7.36 5.81 -15.49
C GLU A 16 -7.64 5.22 -14.10
N CYS A 17 -6.62 4.75 -13.38
CA CYS A 17 -6.78 4.20 -12.04
C CYS A 17 -7.18 5.30 -11.05
N THR A 18 -8.36 5.16 -10.45
CA THR A 18 -8.90 6.10 -9.45
C THR A 18 -8.84 5.55 -8.02
N THR A 19 -8.85 4.22 -7.90
CA THR A 19 -8.78 3.49 -6.63
C THR A 19 -8.02 2.18 -6.83
N PHE A 20 -7.30 1.73 -5.81
CA PHE A 20 -6.59 0.46 -5.81
C PHE A 20 -6.54 -0.16 -4.39
N ASP A 21 -6.23 -1.44 -4.34
CA ASP A 21 -5.95 -2.17 -3.10
C ASP A 21 -4.44 -2.39 -2.96
N LEU A 22 -3.94 -2.41 -1.73
CA LEU A 22 -2.58 -2.83 -1.41
C LEU A 22 -2.63 -4.11 -0.60
N ILE A 23 -2.06 -5.19 -1.14
CA ILE A 23 -2.06 -6.52 -0.53
C ILE A 23 -0.62 -7.02 -0.44
N GLU A 24 -0.20 -7.47 0.73
CA GLU A 24 0.98 -8.33 0.87
C GLU A 24 0.51 -9.78 0.95
N GLU A 25 0.57 -10.46 -0.20
CA GLU A 25 0.17 -11.86 -0.33
C GLU A 25 1.38 -12.77 -0.08
N ILE A 26 1.48 -13.29 1.15
CA ILE A 26 2.53 -14.20 1.60
C ILE A 26 1.93 -15.45 2.24
N PRO A 27 2.61 -16.60 2.18
CA PRO A 27 2.14 -17.82 2.84
C PRO A 27 2.29 -17.80 4.36
N GLU A 28 3.14 -16.92 4.90
CA GLU A 28 3.35 -16.73 6.33
C GLU A 28 2.27 -15.84 6.99
N GLU A 29 2.15 -15.92 8.32
CA GLU A 29 1.32 -15.00 9.09
C GLU A 29 1.91 -13.58 9.08
N GLY A 30 1.04 -12.56 9.16
CA GLY A 30 1.44 -11.16 9.23
C GLY A 30 1.41 -10.39 7.91
N GLY A 31 0.93 -11.00 6.82
CA GLY A 31 0.55 -10.26 5.62
C GLY A 31 -0.61 -9.29 5.89
N PHE A 32 -0.75 -8.26 5.05
CA PHE A 32 -1.73 -7.20 5.26
C PHE A 32 -2.58 -6.92 4.02
N PHE A 33 -3.77 -6.35 4.27
CA PHE A 33 -4.70 -5.93 3.23
C PHE A 33 -5.24 -4.53 3.53
N VAL A 34 -4.96 -3.58 2.63
CA VAL A 34 -5.44 -2.20 2.70
C VAL A 34 -6.32 -1.92 1.47
N PRO A 35 -7.65 -2.03 1.60
CA PRO A 35 -8.55 -1.87 0.47
C PRO A 35 -8.89 -0.42 0.15
N ASN A 36 -9.34 -0.17 -1.08
CA ASN A 36 -9.98 1.07 -1.54
C ASN A 36 -9.16 2.35 -1.32
N ILE A 37 -7.84 2.27 -1.50
CA ILE A 37 -6.98 3.45 -1.48
C ILE A 37 -7.34 4.33 -2.68
N LYS A 38 -7.77 5.56 -2.41
CA LYS A 38 -8.03 6.56 -3.44
C LYS A 38 -6.71 7.09 -3.99
N ARG A 39 -6.53 7.06 -5.31
CA ARG A 39 -5.35 7.63 -5.96
C ARG A 39 -5.28 9.14 -5.67
N ASN A 40 -4.08 9.62 -5.36
CA ASN A 40 -3.83 11.04 -5.13
C ASN A 40 -2.79 11.57 -6.14
N GLY A 41 -2.71 12.89 -6.32
CA GLY A 41 -1.82 13.51 -7.31
C GLY A 41 -0.32 13.47 -6.98
N THR A 42 0.08 12.86 -5.86
CA THR A 42 1.49 12.71 -5.46
C THR A 42 2.02 11.30 -5.65
N ASP A 43 1.13 10.32 -5.86
CA ASP A 43 1.44 8.89 -5.87
C ASP A 43 2.23 8.40 -4.62
N VAL A 44 2.16 9.15 -3.51
CA VAL A 44 2.71 8.78 -2.20
C VAL A 44 1.57 8.52 -1.22
N TYR A 45 1.61 7.36 -0.57
CA TYR A 45 0.58 6.89 0.35
C TYR A 45 1.22 6.48 1.68
N ARG A 46 0.59 6.86 2.79
CA ARG A 46 0.96 6.38 4.13
C ARG A 46 -0.16 5.47 4.62
N VAL A 47 0.21 4.23 4.91
CA VAL A 47 -0.70 3.22 5.45
C VAL A 47 -0.17 2.78 6.81
N ILE A 48 -1.08 2.58 7.76
CA ILE A 48 -0.78 1.94 9.04
C ILE A 48 -1.37 0.55 8.93
N ILE A 49 -0.54 -0.47 9.11
CA ILE A 49 -0.90 -1.88 9.13
C ILE A 49 -0.91 -2.33 10.59
N GLU A 50 -1.89 -3.17 10.97
CA GLU A 50 -2.01 -3.74 12.31
C GLU A 50 -1.12 -4.96 12.51
#